data_AF-A0A1W9T1H1-F1
#
_entry.id   AF-A0A1W9T1H1-F1
#
_cell.length_a   1.000
_cell.length_b   1.000
_cell.length_c   1.000
_cell.angle_alpha   90.00
_cell.angle_beta   90.00
_cell.angle_gamma   90.00
#
_symmetry.space_group_name_H-M   'P 1'
#
loop_
_entity.id
_entity.type
_entity.pdbx_description
1 polymer ?
#
loop_
_entity_poly.entity_id
_entity_poly.type
_entity_poly.pdbx_seq_one_letter_code
_entity_poly.pdbx_strand_id
1 'polypeptide(L)'
;MPDYNGISLLKNLRTYRPALPVVYVTAHKKFAFDAAKLNAFSYLLKPVCREELLLTINKIIDYYEKIITGQEKTDKRIKLPVKDGMIFIEAIEIVSLLADGNYTKISLIDGK
;
A
#
# COMPACT_ATOMS: atom_id res chain seq x y z
N MET A 1 -19.72 -9.83 -10.22
CA MET A 1 -19.49 -9.47 -11.64
C MET A 1 -20.18 -10.52 -12.47
N PRO A 2 -21.23 -10.18 -13.22
CA PRO A 2 -22.00 -11.14 -14.01
C PRO A 2 -21.11 -11.92 -14.99
N ASP A 3 -20.09 -11.25 -15.55
CA ASP A 3 -19.29 -11.79 -16.66
C ASP A 3 -17.88 -12.24 -16.27
N TYR A 4 -17.46 -12.02 -15.02
CA TYR A 4 -16.11 -12.34 -14.56
C TYR A 4 -16.09 -13.11 -13.24
N ASN A 5 -15.49 -14.30 -13.29
CA ASN A 5 -15.20 -15.10 -12.11
C ASN A 5 -13.98 -14.51 -11.38
N GLY A 6 -14.18 -14.05 -10.14
CA GLY A 6 -13.11 -13.48 -9.31
C GLY A 6 -11.94 -14.45 -9.07
N ILE A 7 -12.17 -15.76 -9.16
CA ILE A 7 -11.10 -16.79 -9.08
C ILE A 7 -10.19 -16.73 -10.31
N SER A 8 -10.77 -16.66 -11.51
CA SER A 8 -10.01 -16.54 -12.76
C SER A 8 -9.22 -15.23 -12.80
N LEU A 9 -9.82 -14.15 -12.29
CA LEU A 9 -9.14 -12.86 -12.15
C LEU A 9 -7.89 -12.96 -11.28
N LEU A 10 -7.98 -13.60 -10.10
CA LEU A 10 -6.80 -13.75 -9.23
C LEU A 10 -5.73 -14.63 -9.86
N LYS A 11 -6.11 -15.72 -10.54
CA LYS A 11 -5.14 -16.56 -11.26
C LYS A 11 -4.33 -15.74 -12.25
N ASN A 12 -5.01 -14.91 -13.06
CA ASN A 12 -4.34 -14.01 -13.99
C ASN A 12 -3.54 -12.93 -13.26
N LEU A 13 -4.08 -12.33 -12.19
CA LEU A 13 -3.37 -11.29 -11.44
C LEU A 13 -2.07 -11.81 -10.80
N ARG A 14 -2.05 -13.07 -10.34
CA ARG A 14 -0.87 -13.71 -9.76
C ARG A 14 0.26 -13.92 -10.78
N THR A 15 -0.03 -14.00 -12.08
CA THR A 15 1.03 -14.08 -13.10
C THR A 15 1.76 -12.73 -13.28
N TYR A 16 1.05 -11.61 -13.13
CA TYR A 16 1.64 -10.27 -13.24
C TYR A 16 2.17 -9.69 -11.92
N ARG A 17 1.49 -10.00 -10.80
CA ARG A 17 1.76 -9.44 -9.47
C ARG A 17 1.63 -10.53 -8.39
N PRO A 18 2.61 -11.46 -8.31
CA PRO A 18 2.53 -12.60 -7.40
C PRO A 18 2.50 -12.21 -5.91
N ALA A 19 3.09 -11.08 -5.54
CA ALA A 19 3.16 -10.60 -4.15
C ALA A 19 2.00 -9.67 -3.73
N LEU A 20 1.06 -9.33 -4.61
CA LEU A 20 -0.01 -8.39 -4.28
C LEU A 20 -0.99 -9.01 -3.27
N PRO A 21 -1.23 -8.41 -2.09
CA PRO A 21 -2.27 -8.88 -1.18
C PRO A 21 -3.66 -8.78 -1.83
N VAL A 22 -4.44 -9.85 -1.77
CA VAL A 22 -5.81 -9.89 -2.32
C VAL A 22 -6.76 -10.44 -1.28
N VAL A 23 -7.85 -9.72 -1.02
CA VAL A 23 -8.92 -10.14 -0.11
C VAL A 23 -10.16 -10.51 -0.92
N TYR A 24 -10.67 -11.71 -0.74
CA TYR A 24 -11.94 -12.11 -1.35
C TYR A 24 -13.12 -11.72 -0.49
N VAL A 25 -14.19 -11.28 -1.15
CA VAL A 25 -15.48 -11.01 -0.49
C VAL A 25 -16.59 -11.71 -1.27
N THR A 26 -17.28 -12.67 -0.65
CA THR A 26 -18.30 -13.48 -1.35
C THR A 26 -19.44 -13.91 -0.45
N ALA A 27 -20.63 -14.13 -1.02
CA ALA A 27 -21.76 -14.76 -0.31
C ALA A 27 -21.68 -16.30 -0.29
N HIS A 28 -20.67 -16.88 -0.95
CA HIS A 28 -20.59 -18.32 -1.20
C HIS A 28 -19.38 -18.97 -0.51
N LYS A 29 -19.62 -19.62 0.64
CA LYS A 29 -18.60 -20.32 1.45
C LYS A 29 -17.75 -21.33 0.68
N LYS A 30 -18.33 -21.98 -0.34
CA LYS A 30 -17.65 -23.04 -1.11
C LYS A 30 -16.34 -22.61 -1.78
N PHE A 31 -16.17 -21.31 -2.06
CA PHE A 31 -14.97 -20.79 -2.72
C PHE A 31 -13.85 -20.38 -1.75
N ALA A 32 -14.04 -20.54 -0.44
CA ALA A 32 -13.02 -20.22 0.56
C ALA A 32 -11.75 -21.05 0.37
N PHE A 33 -11.91 -22.33 0.05
CA PHE A 33 -10.80 -23.24 -0.16
C PHE A 33 -10.02 -22.91 -1.44
N ASP A 34 -10.70 -22.55 -2.52
CA ASP A 34 -10.06 -22.13 -3.77
C ASP A 34 -9.28 -20.80 -3.60
N ALA A 35 -9.84 -19.86 -2.84
CA ALA A 35 -9.17 -18.62 -2.49
C ALA A 35 -7.90 -18.87 -1.66
N ALA A 36 -7.97 -19.77 -0.68
CA ALA A 36 -6.82 -20.17 0.11
C ALA A 36 -5.73 -20.82 -0.77
N LYS A 37 -6.10 -21.72 -1.69
CA LYS A 37 -5.16 -22.34 -2.66
C LYS A 37 -4.45 -21.34 -3.56
N LEU A 38 -5.07 -20.20 -3.85
CA LEU A 38 -4.50 -19.14 -4.69
C LEU A 38 -3.68 -18.11 -3.90
N ASN A 39 -3.32 -18.43 -2.65
CA ASN A 39 -2.62 -17.52 -1.74
C ASN A 39 -3.34 -16.18 -1.61
N ALA A 40 -4.67 -16.19 -1.47
CA ALA A 40 -5.38 -14.99 -1.06
C ALA A 40 -4.90 -14.57 0.33
N PHE A 41 -4.82 -13.25 0.55
CA PHE A 41 -4.38 -12.68 1.82
C PHE A 41 -5.46 -12.86 2.91
N SER A 42 -6.72 -12.72 2.53
CA SER A 42 -7.86 -12.97 3.41
C SER A 42 -9.12 -13.32 2.60
N TYR A 43 -10.12 -13.87 3.28
CA TYR A 43 -11.40 -14.26 2.71
C TYR A 43 -12.51 -13.84 3.68
N LEU A 44 -13.44 -13.01 3.20
CA LEU A 44 -14.55 -12.46 3.97
C LEU A 44 -15.88 -12.92 3.36
N LEU A 45 -16.83 -13.28 4.22
CA LEU A 45 -18.17 -13.65 3.80
C LEU A 45 -19.11 -12.45 3.79
N LYS A 46 -20.06 -12.44 2.86
CA LYS A 46 -21.18 -11.49 2.87
C LYS A 46 -22.31 -12.02 3.75
N PRO A 47 -22.99 -11.18 4.54
CA PRO A 47 -22.66 -9.76 4.76
C PRO A 47 -21.34 -9.59 5.53
N VAL A 48 -20.54 -8.60 5.13
CA VAL A 48 -19.19 -8.42 5.70
C VAL A 48 -19.32 -7.91 7.13
N CYS A 49 -18.75 -8.66 8.06
CA CYS A 49 -18.63 -8.27 9.45
C CYS A 49 -17.59 -7.13 9.59
N ARG A 50 -17.94 -6.05 10.30
CA ARG A 50 -17.10 -4.86 10.42
C ARG A 50 -15.78 -5.19 11.13
N GLU A 51 -15.87 -5.99 12.17
CA GLU A 51 -14.74 -6.41 13.00
C GLU A 51 -13.76 -7.25 12.18
N GLU A 52 -14.26 -8.20 11.37
CA GLU A 52 -13.42 -9.02 10.49
C GLU A 52 -12.73 -8.20 9.39
N LEU A 53 -13.44 -7.20 8.85
CA LEU A 53 -12.88 -6.28 7.87
C LEU A 53 -11.75 -5.44 8.47
N LEU A 54 -11.96 -4.86 9.66
CA LEU A 54 -10.94 -4.07 10.36
C LEU A 54 -9.70 -4.91 10.67
N LEU A 55 -9.89 -6.14 11.16
CA LEU A 55 -8.79 -7.08 11.40
C LEU A 55 -8.00 -7.38 10.13
N THR A 56 -8.70 -7.53 9.00
CA THR A 56 -8.07 -7.80 7.71
C THR A 56 -7.27 -6.59 7.22
N ILE A 57 -7.81 -5.38 7.36
CA ILE A 57 -7.12 -4.14 7.00
C ILE A 57 -5.85 -3.96 7.83
N ASN A 58 -5.92 -4.11 9.15
CA ASN A 58 -4.76 -3.97 10.02
C ASN A 58 -3.66 -4.98 9.65
N LYS A 59 -4.02 -6.23 9.37
CA LYS A 59 -3.06 -7.24 8.88
C LYS A 59 -2.36 -6.81 7.58
N ILE A 60 -3.07 -6.16 6.65
CA ILE A 60 -2.50 -5.66 5.39
C ILE A 60 -1.52 -4.52 5.67
N ILE A 61 -1.88 -3.59 6.56
CA ILE A 61 -1.01 -2.48 6.97
C ILE A 61 0.28 -3.04 7.56
N ASP A 62 0.18 -3.93 8.55
CA ASP A 62 1.34 -4.58 9.19
C ASP A 62 2.21 -5.33 8.17
N TYR A 63 1.60 -5.97 7.18
CA TYR A 63 2.32 -6.65 6.10
C TYR A 63 3.15 -5.68 5.27
N TYR A 64 2.59 -4.52 4.90
CA TYR A 64 3.31 -3.49 4.17
C TYR A 64 4.37 -2.79 5.03
N GLU A 65 4.08 -2.51 6.30
CA GLU A 65 5.07 -1.95 7.22
C GLU A 65 6.29 -2.87 7.35
N LYS A 66 6.09 -4.18 7.46
CA LYS A 66 7.18 -5.17 7.49
C LYS A 66 7.98 -5.20 6.19
N ILE A 67 7.33 -5.07 5.03
CA ILE A 67 8.03 -4.98 3.74
C ILE A 67 8.86 -3.69 3.67
N ILE A 68 8.29 -2.57 4.11
CA ILE A 68 8.94 -1.26 4.09
C ILE A 68 10.11 -1.20 5.08
N THR A 69 9.99 -1.86 6.24
CA THR A 69 11.03 -1.88 7.29
C THR A 69 12.08 -2.97 7.09
N GLY A 70 11.74 -4.06 6.40
CA GLY A 70 12.64 -5.17 6.07
C GLY A 70 13.44 -4.99 4.78
N GLN A 71 12.99 -4.11 3.87
CA GLN A 71 13.90 -3.50 2.90
C GLN A 71 14.82 -2.57 3.69
N GLU A 72 16.13 -2.69 3.51
CA GLU A 72 17.11 -1.77 4.11
C GLU A 72 16.52 -0.36 4.08
N LYS A 73 16.52 0.34 5.22
CA LYS A 73 16.18 1.77 5.30
C LYS A 73 17.10 2.51 4.32
N THR A 74 16.74 2.51 3.05
CA THR A 74 17.16 3.51 2.10
C THR A 74 16.67 4.78 2.75
N ASP A 75 17.62 5.57 3.21
CA ASP A 75 17.33 6.81 3.89
C ASP A 75 16.45 7.62 2.93
N LYS A 76 15.13 7.64 3.18
CA LYS A 76 14.15 8.30 2.31
C LYS A 76 14.24 9.82 2.42
N ARG A 77 15.22 10.30 3.20
CA ARG A 77 15.56 11.70 3.35
C ARG A 77 16.36 12.19 2.15
N ILE A 78 15.84 13.23 1.51
CA ILE A 78 16.49 13.98 0.45
C ILE A 78 17.45 14.98 1.11
N LYS A 79 18.73 14.95 0.71
CA LYS A 79 19.70 15.98 1.07
C LYS A 79 19.45 17.22 0.24
N LEU A 80 19.17 18.35 0.90
CA LEU A 80 18.95 19.62 0.24
C LEU A 80 19.96 20.66 0.71
N PRO A 81 20.73 21.28 -0.20
CA PRO A 81 21.53 22.45 0.12
C PRO A 81 20.62 23.68 0.28
N VAL A 82 20.71 24.33 1.44
CA VAL A 82 20.03 25.59 1.75
C VAL A 82 21.07 26.67 2.05
N LYS A 83 20.66 27.95 2.14
CA LYS A 83 21.59 29.07 2.35
C LYS A 83 22.51 28.89 3.57
N ASP A 84 21.98 28.29 4.64
CA ASP A 84 22.69 28.10 5.93
C ASP A 84 23.16 26.65 6.17
N GLY A 85 23.33 25.85 5.12
CA GLY A 85 23.93 24.51 5.23
C GLY A 85 23.20 23.43 4.43
N MET A 86 23.13 22.22 5.01
CA MET A 86 22.40 21.08 4.42
C MET A 86 21.29 20.65 5.37
N ILE A 87 20.09 20.46 4.83
CA ILE A 87 18.98 19.84 5.53
C ILE A 87 18.66 18.48 4.90
N PHE A 88 18.08 17.60 5.71
CA PHE A 88 17.59 16.29 5.30
C PHE A 88 16.10 16.28 5.56
N ILE A 89 15.29 16.12 4.52
CA ILE A 89 13.82 16.07 4.64
C ILE A 89 13.29 14.79 4.02
N GLU A 90 12.27 14.18 4.60
CA GLU A 90 11.67 13.01 3.96
C GLU A 90 10.84 13.43 2.75
N ALA A 91 10.93 12.67 1.64
CA ALA A 91 10.16 12.99 0.44
C ALA A 91 8.64 13.07 0.69
N ILE A 92 8.15 12.34 1.70
CA ILE A 92 6.74 12.32 2.10
C ILE A 92 6.29 13.61 2.82
N GLU A 93 7.23 14.39 3.36
CA GLU A 93 6.94 15.68 4.01
C GLU A 93 6.74 16.81 2.99
N ILE A 94 7.15 16.63 1.73
CA ILE A 94 7.08 17.65 0.68
C ILE A 94 5.68 17.71 0.09
N VAL A 95 4.99 18.84 0.27
CA VAL A 95 3.67 19.11 -0.31
C VAL A 95 3.79 19.70 -1.71
N SER A 96 4.71 20.65 -1.90
CA SER A 96 4.93 21.30 -3.19
C SER A 96 6.33 21.88 -3.34
N LEU A 97 6.78 21.99 -4.58
CA LEU A 97 8.03 22.63 -4.99
C LEU A 97 7.71 23.77 -5.96
N LEU A 98 8.16 24.98 -5.66
CA LEU A 98 7.95 26.17 -6.50
C LEU A 98 9.31 26.75 -6.90
N ALA A 99 9.49 26.99 -8.21
CA ALA A 99 10.67 27.68 -8.72
C ALA A 99 10.61 29.17 -8.38
N ASP A 100 11.71 29.71 -7.81
CA ASP A 100 11.88 31.11 -7.44
C ASP A 100 13.28 31.58 -7.86
N GLY A 101 13.41 31.93 -9.14
CA GLY A 101 14.70 32.28 -9.75
C GLY A 101 15.69 31.11 -9.70
N ASN A 102 16.84 31.33 -9.06
CA ASN A 102 17.88 30.31 -8.86
C ASN A 102 17.62 29.39 -7.65
N TYR A 103 16.49 29.57 -6.95
CA TYR A 103 16.13 28.81 -5.75
C TYR A 103 14.81 28.07 -5.95
N THR A 104 14.57 27.08 -5.08
CA THR A 104 13.29 26.39 -5.00
C THR A 104 12.70 26.62 -3.62
N LYS A 105 11.49 27.15 -3.57
CA LYS A 105 10.70 27.23 -2.34
C LYS A 105 9.97 25.91 -2.15
N ILE A 106 10.24 25.25 -1.03
CA ILE A 106 9.66 23.95 -0.68
C ILE A 106 8.65 24.20 0.42
N SER A 107 7.44 23.66 0.27
CA SER A 107 6.42 23.69 1.32
C SER A 107 6.31 22.30 1.93
N LEU A 108 6.49 22.23 3.25
CA LEU A 108 6.39 20.98 4.00
C LEU A 108 4.99 20.83 4.64
N ILE A 109 4.65 19.60 5.03
CA ILE A 109 3.35 19.28 5.64
C ILE A 109 3.11 20.07 6.94
N ASP A 110 4.20 20.43 7.63
CA ASP A 110 4.22 21.21 8.88
C ASP A 110 3.91 22.71 8.67
N GLY A 111 3.75 23.16 7.43
CA GLY A 111 3.50 24.57 7.10
C GLY A 111 4.71 25.50 7.24
N LYS A 112 5.92 24.95 7.34
CA LYS A 112 7.19 25.67 7.24
C LYS A 112 7.66 25.85 5.80
#